data_AF-A0A2H9PCV5-F1
#
_entry.id   AF-A0A2H9PCV5-F1
#
_cell.length_a   1.000
_cell.length_b   1.000
_cell.length_c   1.000
_cell.angle_alpha   90.00
_cell.angle_beta   90.00
_cell.angle_gamma   90.00
#
_symmetry.space_group_name_H-M   'P 1'
#
loop_
_entity.id
_entity.type
_entity.pdbx_description
1 polymer ?
#
loop_
_entity_poly.entity_id
_entity_poly.type
_entity_poly.pdbx_seq_one_letter_code
_entity_poly.pdbx_strand_id
1 'polypeptide(L)'
;MVESDEWYTLQDGKCFPLKEKLSTSGEGKFQTEEELTNLLLNNPELIEPGLLLLRSDPKGVGGIDILGLSSKGRFVVVEIKRGSINASSFGQCLGYALAVR
;
A
#
# COMPACT_ATOMS: atom_id res chain seq x y z
N MET A 1 11.06 -4.01 21.50
CA MET A 1 9.86 -4.31 20.68
C MET A 1 10.37 -4.44 19.26
N VAL A 2 10.19 -5.59 18.63
CA VAL A 2 10.65 -5.83 17.26
C VAL A 2 9.59 -5.25 16.33
N GLU A 3 9.92 -4.15 15.64
CA GLU A 3 9.11 -3.64 14.54
C GLU A 3 9.08 -4.72 13.45
N SER A 4 7.90 -5.29 13.19
CA SER A 4 7.76 -6.29 12.12
C SER A 4 7.54 -5.56 10.80
N ASP A 5 8.58 -5.51 9.96
CA ASP A 5 8.53 -5.05 8.56
C ASP A 5 7.79 -6.06 7.66
N GLU A 6 6.58 -6.47 8.04
CA GLU A 6 5.79 -7.46 7.32
C GLU A 6 4.79 -6.79 6.38
N TRP A 7 4.86 -7.14 5.10
CA TRP A 7 3.97 -6.66 4.05
C TRP A 7 2.86 -7.68 3.80
N TYR A 8 1.65 -7.20 3.49
CA TYR A 8 0.48 -8.04 3.31
C TYR A 8 -0.29 -7.64 2.04
N THR A 9 -0.93 -8.60 1.38
CA THR A 9 -1.84 -8.37 0.26
C THR A 9 -3.21 -8.97 0.53
N LEU A 10 -4.28 -8.29 0.09
CA LEU A 10 -5.64 -8.80 0.12
C LEU A 10 -6.08 -9.22 -1.28
N GLN A 11 -6.48 -10.47 -1.44
CA GLN A 11 -7.06 -10.98 -2.68
C GLN A 11 -8.32 -11.79 -2.36
N ASP A 12 -9.44 -11.45 -3.00
CA ASP A 12 -10.74 -12.13 -2.81
C ASP A 12 -11.13 -12.29 -1.32
N GLY A 13 -10.91 -11.24 -0.53
CA GLY A 13 -11.21 -11.22 0.92
C GLY A 13 -10.24 -12.01 1.80
N LYS A 14 -9.12 -12.50 1.26
CA LYS A 14 -8.09 -13.24 1.99
C LYS A 14 -6.81 -12.44 2.08
N CYS A 15 -6.21 -12.41 3.27
CA CYS A 15 -4.95 -11.73 3.55
C CYS A 15 -3.78 -12.73 3.42
N PHE A 16 -2.73 -12.34 2.71
CA PHE A 16 -1.53 -13.15 2.52
C PHE A 16 -0.28 -12.33 2.85
N PRO A 17 0.70 -12.88 3.59
CA PRO A 17 1.99 -12.23 3.75
C PRO A 17 2.73 -12.19 2.39
N LEU A 18 3.26 -11.03 2.03
CA LEU A 18 4.15 -10.88 0.88
C LEU A 18 5.55 -11.38 1.27
N LYS A 19 6.04 -12.38 0.54
CA LYS A 19 7.34 -13.02 0.81
C LYS A 19 8.53 -12.19 0.33
N GLU A 20 8.32 -11.37 -0.69
CA GLU A 20 9.34 -10.46 -1.20
C GLU A 20 9.10 -9.08 -0.58
N LYS A 21 10.10 -8.59 0.16
CA LYS A 21 10.12 -7.22 0.65
C LYS A 21 10.27 -6.29 -0.55
N LEU A 22 9.80 -5.05 -0.42
CA LEU A 22 10.32 -3.97 -1.24
C LEU A 22 11.84 -3.91 -1.04
N SER A 23 12.60 -4.46 -1.98
CA SER A 23 14.06 -4.33 -1.97
C SER A 23 14.38 -2.91 -2.45
N THR A 24 14.25 -1.94 -1.55
CA THR A 24 14.85 -0.64 -1.81
C THR A 24 16.36 -0.87 -1.73
N SER A 25 17.07 -0.68 -2.84
CA SER A 25 18.53 -0.74 -2.89
C SER A 25 19.22 0.34 -2.04
N GLY A 26 18.46 1.13 -1.28
CA GLY A 26 18.93 2.00 -0.21
C GLY A 26 18.30 1.58 1.11
N GLU A 27 19.12 1.54 2.16
CA GLU A 27 18.73 1.44 3.56
C GLU A 27 17.83 2.63 3.95
N GLY A 28 16.55 2.60 3.55
CA GLY A 28 15.57 3.62 3.88
C GLY A 28 14.74 3.16 5.07
N LYS A 29 15.15 3.51 6.29
CA LYS A 29 14.19 3.54 7.41
C LYS A 29 13.21 4.68 7.15
N PHE A 30 12.01 4.36 6.66
CA PHE A 30 10.94 5.36 6.53
C PHE A 30 10.46 5.76 7.93
N GLN A 31 10.49 7.05 8.22
CA GLN A 31 10.07 7.59 9.52
C GLN A 31 8.58 7.96 9.54
N THR A 32 7.99 8.15 8.35
CA THR A 32 6.61 8.59 8.17
C THR A 32 5.90 7.81 7.06
N GLU A 33 4.56 7.78 7.11
CA GLU A 33 3.71 7.22 6.06
C GLU A 33 3.86 8.01 4.74
N GLU A 34 4.06 9.33 4.85
CA GLU A 34 4.29 10.23 3.70
C GLU A 34 5.56 9.87 2.93
N GLU A 35 6.67 9.57 3.63
CA GLU A 35 7.92 9.14 2.99
C GLU A 35 7.76 7.84 2.20
N LEU A 36 7.10 6.84 2.80
CA LEU A 36 6.84 5.58 2.11
C LEU A 36 5.87 5.76 0.94
N THR A 37 4.85 6.60 1.10
CA THR A 37 3.91 6.94 0.02
C THR A 37 4.65 7.57 -1.15
N ASN A 38 5.50 8.57 -0.89
CA ASN A 38 6.28 9.25 -1.92
C ASN A 38 7.25 8.30 -2.64
N LEU A 39 7.87 7.35 -1.93
CA LEU A 39 8.68 6.33 -2.59
C LEU A 39 7.85 5.50 -3.58
N LEU A 40 6.70 4.99 -3.12
CA LEU A 40 5.82 4.13 -3.92
C LEU A 40 5.22 4.87 -5.12
N LEU A 41 4.92 6.16 -4.98
CA LEU A 41 4.47 6.99 -6.09
C LEU A 41 5.56 7.20 -7.16
N ASN A 42 6.82 7.27 -6.76
CA ASN A 42 7.94 7.40 -7.69
C ASN A 42 8.38 6.06 -8.31
N ASN A 43 7.99 4.93 -7.70
CA ASN A 43 8.40 3.58 -8.09
C ASN A 43 7.19 2.61 -7.99
N PRO A 44 6.11 2.82 -8.76
CA PRO A 44 4.86 2.03 -8.62
C PRO A 44 5.04 0.53 -8.91
N GLU A 45 6.09 0.15 -9.64
CA GLU A 45 6.49 -1.23 -9.90
C GLU A 45 6.88 -2.01 -8.63
N LEU A 46 7.20 -1.30 -7.54
CA LEU A 46 7.41 -1.87 -6.23
C LEU A 46 6.12 -2.50 -5.67
N ILE A 47 4.94 -1.96 -6.05
CA ILE A 47 3.63 -2.53 -5.66
C ILE A 47 3.27 -3.69 -6.61
N GLU A 48 3.19 -3.38 -7.91
CA GLU A 48 2.89 -4.35 -8.97
C GLU A 48 3.48 -3.85 -10.29
N PRO A 49 4.16 -4.70 -11.08
CA PRO A 49 4.61 -4.33 -12.43
C PRO A 49 3.46 -3.87 -13.32
N GLY A 50 3.63 -2.71 -13.95
CA GLY A 50 2.63 -2.12 -14.84
C GLY A 50 1.45 -1.45 -14.13
N LEU A 51 1.58 -1.15 -12.84
CA LEU A 51 0.60 -0.34 -12.11
C LEU A 51 0.55 1.10 -12.65
N LEU A 52 -0.63 1.54 -13.09
CA LEU A 52 -0.89 2.92 -13.50
C LEU A 52 -1.46 3.70 -12.32
N LEU A 53 -0.79 4.76 -11.88
CA LEU A 53 -1.25 5.61 -10.78
C LEU A 53 -2.40 6.51 -11.24
N LEU A 54 -3.49 6.54 -10.47
CA LEU A 54 -4.68 7.34 -10.77
C LEU A 54 -4.84 8.51 -9.81
N ARG A 55 -4.70 8.27 -8.50
CA ARG A 55 -4.83 9.28 -7.43
C ARG A 55 -3.97 8.90 -6.23
N SER A 56 -3.65 9.88 -5.39
CA SER A 56 -3.00 9.67 -4.10
C SER A 56 -3.40 10.72 -3.07
N ASP A 57 -3.27 10.36 -1.79
CA ASP A 57 -3.36 11.26 -0.64
C ASP A 57 -2.12 11.09 0.27
N PRO A 58 -0.96 11.65 -0.10
CA PRO A 58 0.30 11.40 0.61
C PRO A 58 0.31 11.87 2.07
N LYS A 59 -0.65 12.72 2.45
CA LYS A 59 -0.78 13.29 3.79
C LYS A 59 -1.80 12.52 4.65
N GLY A 60 -2.48 11.52 4.09
CA GLY A 60 -3.44 10.68 4.82
C GLY A 60 -4.59 11.47 5.44
N VAL A 61 -5.12 12.50 4.75
CA VAL A 61 -6.13 13.42 5.30
C VAL A 61 -7.55 12.82 5.27
N GLY A 62 -7.67 11.51 5.01
CA GLY A 62 -8.92 10.76 5.04
C GLY A 62 -9.35 10.18 3.68
N GLY A 63 -8.43 10.12 2.71
CA GLY A 63 -8.62 9.44 1.43
C GLY A 63 -7.94 8.07 1.35
N ILE A 64 -7.89 7.54 0.12
CA ILE A 64 -7.05 6.40 -0.25
C ILE A 64 -5.62 6.93 -0.45
N ASP A 65 -4.64 6.37 0.25
CA ASP A 65 -3.24 6.83 0.14
C ASP A 65 -2.71 6.70 -1.30
N ILE A 66 -2.93 5.54 -1.95
CA ILE A 66 -2.64 5.35 -3.37
C ILE A 66 -3.76 4.54 -4.03
N LEU A 67 -4.30 5.09 -5.13
CA LEU A 67 -5.22 4.40 -6.03
C LEU A 67 -4.56 4.23 -7.40
N GLY A 68 -4.52 3.00 -7.89
CA GLY A 68 -4.00 2.69 -9.22
C GLY A 68 -4.86 1.70 -9.99
N LEU A 69 -4.43 1.42 -11.23
CA LEU A 69 -4.98 0.41 -12.11
C LEU A 69 -3.88 -0.61 -12.43
N SER A 70 -4.14 -1.87 -12.08
CA SER A 70 -3.32 -3.02 -12.42
C SER A 70 -3.19 -3.18 -13.94
N SER A 71 -2.13 -3.86 -14.38
CA SER A 71 -1.94 -4.28 -15.78
C SER A 71 -3.11 -5.10 -16.36
N LYS A 72 -3.95 -5.68 -15.48
CA LYS A 72 -5.17 -6.43 -15.84
C LYS A 72 -6.44 -5.57 -15.82
N GLY A 73 -6.34 -4.25 -15.67
CA GLY A 73 -7.49 -3.35 -15.61
C GLY A 73 -8.30 -3.45 -14.30
N ARG A 74 -7.68 -3.89 -13.21
CA ARG A 74 -8.31 -3.96 -11.87
C ARG A 74 -7.86 -2.79 -11.02
N PHE A 75 -8.75 -2.20 -10.23
CA PHE A 75 -8.35 -1.19 -9.25
C PHE A 75 -7.46 -1.79 -8.16
N VAL A 76 -6.43 -1.04 -7.79
CA VAL A 76 -5.50 -1.37 -6.71
C VAL A 76 -5.57 -0.23 -5.71
N VAL A 77 -5.97 -0.56 -4.49
CA VAL A 77 -5.99 0.34 -3.33
C VAL A 77 -4.81 -0.03 -2.46
N VAL A 78 -3.97 0.95 -2.13
CA VAL A 78 -2.88 0.80 -1.19
C VAL A 78 -3.14 1.73 -0.01
N GLU A 79 -3.15 1.14 1.18
CA GLU A 79 -3.25 1.82 2.46
C GLU A 79 -1.91 1.66 3.17
N ILE A 80 -1.35 2.75 3.66
CA ILE A 80 -0.02 2.82 4.28
C ILE A 80 -0.21 3.11 5.76
N LYS A 81 0.53 2.36 6.59
CA LYS A 81 0.54 2.55 8.04
C LYS A 81 1.96 2.48 8.58
N ARG A 82 2.28 3.38 9.52
CA ARG A 82 3.52 3.29 10.29
C ARG A 82 3.32 2.34 11.47
N GLY A 83 4.07 1.24 11.47
CA GLY A 83 4.02 0.22 12.52
C GLY A 83 3.02 -0.90 12.21
N SER A 84 2.58 -1.61 13.25
CA SER A 84 1.75 -2.80 13.08
C SER A 84 0.36 -2.49 12.53
N ILE A 85 -0.04 -3.26 11.51
CA ILE A 85 -1.40 -3.23 10.97
C ILE A 85 -2.36 -3.82 12.01
N ASN A 86 -3.46 -3.12 12.29
CA ASN A 86 -4.51 -3.59 13.17
C ASN A 86 -5.83 -3.79 12.39
N ALA A 87 -6.86 -4.34 13.06
CA ALA A 87 -8.14 -4.63 12.42
C ALA A 87 -8.83 -3.38 11.83
N SER A 88 -8.63 -2.20 12.41
CA SER A 88 -9.20 -0.95 11.88
C SER A 88 -8.51 -0.52 10.59
N SER A 89 -7.19 -0.65 10.50
CA SER A 89 -6.42 -0.39 9.27
C SER A 89 -6.86 -1.32 8.14
N PHE A 90 -7.09 -2.59 8.45
CA PHE A 90 -7.60 -3.56 7.49
C PHE A 90 -9.02 -3.21 7.03
N GLY A 91 -9.90 -2.81 7.96
CA GLY A 91 -11.26 -2.38 7.65
C GLY A 91 -11.31 -1.15 6.73
N GLN A 92 -10.40 -0.20 6.90
CA GLN A 92 -10.27 0.97 6.02
C GLN A 92 -9.91 0.55 4.59
N CYS A 93 -8.83 -0.23 4.44
CA CYS A 93 -8.39 -0.73 3.14
C CYS A 93 -9.49 -1.52 2.42
N LEU A 94 -10.18 -2.42 3.13
CA LEU A 94 -11.31 -3.18 2.58
C LEU A 94 -12.48 -2.28 2.19
N GLY A 95 -12.83 -1.30 3.04
CA GLY A 95 -13.90 -0.36 2.76
C GLY A 95 -13.66 0.43 1.47
N TYR A 96 -12.43 0.90 1.27
CA TYR A 96 -12.03 1.57 0.03
C TYR A 96 -12.06 0.62 -1.17
N ALA A 97 -11.49 -0.59 -1.05
CA ALA A 97 -11.50 -1.57 -2.14
C ALA A 97 -12.93 -1.92 -2.61
N LEU A 98 -13.91 -1.93 -1.71
CA LEU A 98 -15.32 -2.15 -2.04
C LEU A 98 -16.03 -0.91 -2.63
N ALA A 99 -15.52 0.29 -2.36
CA ALA A 99 -16.10 1.55 -2.83
C ALA A 99 -15.67 1.92 -4.25
N VAL A 100 -14.47 1.49 -4.68
CA VAL A 100 -13.97 1.75 -6.04
C VAL A 100 -14.60 0.77 -7.04
N ARG A 101 -15.03 1.27 -8.21
CA ARG A 101 -15.72 0.51 -9.27
C ARG A 101 -15.19 0.85 -10.65
#